data_AF-A0A2M7WQ89-F1
#
_entry.id   AF-A0A2M7WQ89-F1
#
_cell.length_a   1.000
_cell.length_b   1.000
_cell.length_c   1.000
_cell.angle_alpha   90.00
_cell.angle_beta   90.00
_cell.angle_gamma   90.00
#
_symmetry.space_group_name_H-M   'P 1'
#
loop_
_entity.id
_entity.type
_entity.pdbx_description
1 polymer ?
#
loop_
_entity_poly.entity_id
_entity_poly.type
_entity_poly.pdbx_seq_one_letter_code
_entity_poly.pdbx_strand_id
1 'polypeptide(L)'
;MLSAVINSSTSPLERAVDLCCSDMELVDACIHDNLQSDIMMIPAIGHYIVNSGGKRLRPLLCLLTAKLFNYQGTRHIPLSVVVEFIHTASLLHDDVVDSSDQRRGNPSANGV
;
A
#
# COMPACT_ATOMS: atom_id res chain seq x y z
N MET A 1 -22.60 -6.87 -30.00
CA MET A 1 -22.99 -7.76 -28.90
C MET A 1 -21.98 -7.64 -27.76
N LEU A 2 -21.89 -6.46 -27.14
CA LEU A 2 -21.08 -6.19 -25.95
C LEU A 2 -21.64 -4.95 -25.25
N SER A 3 -22.96 -4.96 -25.04
CA SER A 3 -23.67 -4.04 -24.14
C SER A 3 -23.81 -4.73 -22.80
N ALA A 4 -22.68 -4.98 -22.13
CA ALA A 4 -22.69 -5.34 -20.73
C ALA A 4 -22.62 -4.04 -19.92
N VAL A 5 -23.81 -3.60 -19.52
CA VAL A 5 -24.14 -2.62 -18.48
C VAL A 5 -22.92 -2.19 -17.65
N ILE A 6 -22.32 -1.04 -18.01
CA ILE A 6 -21.52 -0.27 -17.05
C ILE A 6 -22.54 0.39 -16.15
N ASN A 7 -22.77 -0.19 -14.97
CA ASN A 7 -23.62 0.40 -13.95
C ASN A 7 -23.01 1.78 -13.59
N SER A 8 -23.71 2.88 -13.91
CA SER A 8 -23.19 4.24 -13.78
C SER A 8 -23.15 4.75 -12.33
N SER A 9 -23.41 3.88 -11.35
CA SER A 9 -23.48 4.19 -9.93
C SER A 9 -22.19 3.85 -9.15
N THR A 10 -21.27 3.08 -9.75
CA THR A 10 -20.04 2.61 -9.07
C THR A 10 -18.84 3.48 -9.46
N SER A 11 -18.10 3.97 -8.48
CA SER A 11 -16.95 4.86 -8.73
C SER A 11 -15.86 4.14 -9.55
N PRO A 12 -15.05 4.86 -10.34
CA PRO A 12 -13.91 4.27 -11.04
C PRO A 12 -12.95 3.53 -10.10
N LEU A 13 -12.80 4.02 -8.86
CA LEU A 13 -11.96 3.39 -7.85
C LEU A 13 -12.52 2.06 -7.37
N GLU A 14 -13.82 1.99 -7.06
CA GLU A 14 -14.49 0.73 -6.67
C GLU A 14 -14.33 -0.32 -7.77
N ARG A 15 -14.58 0.05 -9.03
CA ARG A 15 -14.38 -0.87 -10.17
C ARG A 15 -12.95 -1.36 -10.31
N ALA A 16 -11.98 -0.49 -10.05
CA ALA A 16 -10.56 -0.85 -10.09
C ALA A 16 -10.21 -1.83 -8.96
N VAL A 17 -10.70 -1.60 -7.74
CA VAL A 17 -10.53 -2.49 -6.60
C VAL A 17 -11.18 -3.84 -6.88
N ASP A 18 -12.42 -3.86 -7.37
CA ASP A 18 -13.13 -5.09 -7.72
C ASP A 18 -12.36 -5.92 -8.77
N LEU A 19 -11.79 -5.27 -9.79
CA LEU A 19 -11.01 -5.93 -10.84
C LEU A 19 -9.72 -6.61 -10.31
N CYS A 20 -9.16 -6.07 -9.24
CA CYS A 20 -7.90 -6.51 -8.64
C CYS A 20 -8.07 -7.19 -7.28
N CYS A 21 -9.31 -7.47 -6.84
CA CYS A 21 -9.60 -7.93 -5.48
C CYS A 21 -8.79 -9.18 -5.09
N SER A 22 -8.79 -10.21 -5.95
CA SER A 22 -8.01 -11.44 -5.72
C SER A 22 -6.49 -11.21 -5.66
N ASP A 23 -5.98 -10.31 -6.51
CA ASP A 23 -4.55 -10.00 -6.54
C ASP A 23 -4.15 -9.16 -5.32
N MET A 24 -5.04 -8.29 -4.85
CA MET A 24 -4.86 -7.50 -3.63
C MET A 24 -4.78 -8.38 -2.39
N GLU A 25 -5.59 -9.45 -2.28
CA GLU A 25 -5.47 -10.44 -1.20
C GLU A 25 -4.09 -11.13 -1.22
N LEU A 26 -3.58 -11.47 -2.41
CA LEU A 26 -2.24 -12.04 -2.56
C LEU A 26 -1.14 -11.03 -2.20
N VAL A 27 -1.33 -9.75 -2.51
CA VAL A 27 -0.41 -8.68 -2.10
C VAL A 27 -0.38 -8.55 -0.59
N ASP A 28 -1.55 -8.54 0.09
CA ASP A 28 -1.62 -8.43 1.55
C ASP A 28 -0.97 -9.65 2.24
N ALA A 29 -1.21 -10.86 1.72
CA ALA A 29 -0.52 -12.07 2.21
C ALA A 29 1.00 -11.97 2.01
N CYS A 30 1.44 -11.52 0.83
CA CYS A 30 2.87 -11.38 0.53
C CYS A 30 3.53 -10.29 1.40
N ILE A 31 2.84 -9.19 1.70
CA ILE A 31 3.29 -8.20 2.69
C ILE A 31 3.52 -8.87 4.05
N HIS A 32 2.54 -9.65 4.51
CA HIS A 32 2.61 -10.31 5.82
C HIS A 32 3.79 -11.29 5.91
N ASP A 33 3.99 -12.10 4.87
CA ASP A 33 5.09 -13.07 4.81
C ASP A 33 6.47 -12.40 4.81
N ASN A 34 6.60 -11.25 4.16
CA ASN A 34 7.88 -10.53 4.06
C ASN A 34 8.22 -9.66 5.29
N LEU A 35 7.30 -9.56 6.26
CA LEU A 35 7.51 -8.77 7.49
C LEU A 35 7.63 -9.64 8.74
N GLN A 36 7.66 -10.97 8.58
CA GLN A 36 8.03 -11.89 9.65
C GLN A 36 9.52 -11.72 9.98
N SER A 37 9.83 -11.38 11.23
CA SER A 37 11.21 -11.23 11.69
C SER A 37 11.31 -11.38 13.21
N ASP A 38 12.43 -11.94 13.67
CA ASP A 38 12.80 -11.98 15.08
C ASP A 38 13.13 -10.58 15.64
N ILE A 39 13.33 -9.59 14.77
CA ILE A 39 13.54 -8.21 15.15
C ILE A 39 12.18 -7.53 15.31
N MET A 40 11.79 -7.27 16.57
CA MET A 40 10.52 -6.65 16.97
C MET A 40 10.08 -5.42 16.15
N MET A 41 11.04 -4.62 15.65
CA MET A 41 10.75 -3.42 14.86
C MET A 41 10.13 -3.75 13.49
N ILE A 42 10.49 -4.87 12.87
CA ILE A 42 10.02 -5.21 11.52
C ILE A 42 8.52 -5.58 11.51
N PRO A 43 8.01 -6.43 12.43
CA PRO A 43 6.58 -6.65 12.57
C PRO A 43 5.79 -5.38 12.93
N ALA A 44 6.39 -4.44 13.68
CA ALA A 44 5.76 -3.14 13.98
C ALA A 44 5.55 -2.31 12.71
N ILE A 45 6.51 -2.33 11.77
CA ILE A 45 6.33 -1.74 10.44
C ILE A 45 5.21 -2.45 9.67
N GLY A 46 5.09 -3.78 9.76
CA GLY A 46 3.98 -4.51 9.14
C GLY A 46 2.62 -4.12 9.68
N HIS A 47 2.50 -3.92 10.99
CA HIS A 47 1.29 -3.36 11.58
C HIS A 47 0.99 -1.96 11.06
N TYR A 48 2.00 -1.10 10.92
CA TYR A 48 1.82 0.23 10.32
C TYR A 48 1.33 0.11 8.86
N ILE A 49 1.93 -0.77 8.05
CA ILE A 49 1.55 -0.99 6.64
C ILE A 49 0.10 -1.46 6.51
N VAL A 50 -0.34 -2.43 7.32
CA VAL A 50 -1.68 -3.01 7.23
C VAL A 50 -2.74 -2.10 7.86
N ASN A 51 -2.44 -1.47 9.00
CA ASN A 51 -3.44 -0.76 9.80
C ASN A 51 -3.54 0.74 9.50
N SER A 52 -2.67 1.32 8.67
CA SER A 52 -2.72 2.76 8.32
C SER A 52 -3.97 3.16 7.51
N GLY A 53 -4.87 2.24 7.18
CA GLY A 53 -6.15 2.56 6.53
C GLY A 53 -6.02 3.18 5.14
N GLY A 54 -4.90 2.95 4.46
CA GLY A 54 -4.64 3.46 3.12
C GLY A 54 -5.48 2.74 2.07
N LYS A 55 -5.90 3.46 1.03
CA LYS A 55 -6.64 2.90 -0.14
C LYS A 55 -5.82 1.95 -1.02
N ARG A 56 -4.59 1.59 -0.60
CA ARG A 56 -3.61 0.77 -1.35
C ARG A 56 -3.47 1.16 -2.83
N LEU A 57 -3.52 2.47 -3.12
CA LEU A 57 -3.56 2.95 -4.50
C LEU A 57 -2.31 2.58 -5.30
N ARG A 58 -1.14 2.50 -4.64
CA ARG A 58 0.12 2.22 -5.33
C ARG A 58 0.22 0.74 -5.77
N PRO A 59 -0.05 -0.26 -4.90
CA PRO A 59 -0.23 -1.64 -5.33
C PRO A 59 -1.28 -1.78 -6.42
N LEU A 60 -2.46 -1.15 -6.23
CA LEU A 60 -3.56 -1.24 -7.17
C LEU A 60 -3.15 -0.78 -8.58
N LEU A 61 -2.43 0.34 -8.70
CA LEU A 61 -1.92 0.82 -9.97
C LEU A 61 -0.94 -0.16 -10.64
N CYS A 62 -0.07 -0.81 -9.85
CA CYS A 62 0.85 -1.82 -10.38
C CYS A 62 0.10 -3.04 -10.92
N LEU A 63 -0.89 -3.55 -10.17
CA LEU A 63 -1.75 -4.67 -10.59
C LEU A 63 -2.57 -4.34 -11.84
N LEU A 64 -3.21 -3.17 -11.87
CA LEU A 64 -3.97 -2.70 -13.04
C LEU A 64 -3.08 -2.59 -14.28
N THR A 65 -1.84 -2.12 -14.12
CA THR A 65 -0.87 -2.02 -15.22
C THR A 65 -0.50 -3.41 -15.75
N ALA A 66 -0.27 -4.38 -14.87
CA ALA A 66 -0.03 -5.76 -15.28
C ALA A 66 -1.21 -6.35 -16.08
N LYS A 67 -2.45 -6.11 -15.62
CA LYS A 67 -3.67 -6.52 -16.35
C LYS A 67 -3.83 -5.79 -17.68
N LEU A 68 -3.53 -4.48 -17.74
CA LEU A 68 -3.61 -3.66 -18.95
C LEU A 68 -2.72 -4.22 -20.08
N PHE A 69 -1.54 -4.73 -19.72
CA PHE A 69 -0.61 -5.36 -20.68
C PHE A 69 -0.80 -6.88 -20.82
N ASN A 70 -1.89 -7.43 -20.29
CA ASN A 70 -2.21 -8.87 -20.32
C ASN A 70 -1.07 -9.75 -19.79
N TYR A 71 -0.37 -9.30 -18.75
CA TYR A 71 0.74 -10.02 -18.14
C TYR A 71 0.25 -11.32 -17.48
N GLN A 72 0.85 -12.47 -17.84
CA GLN A 72 0.45 -13.80 -17.37
C GLN A 72 1.41 -14.40 -16.33
N GLY A 73 2.46 -13.67 -15.94
CA GLY A 73 3.40 -14.14 -14.93
C GLY A 73 2.99 -13.77 -13.51
N THR A 74 3.75 -14.20 -12.52
CA THR A 74 3.45 -14.00 -11.09
C THR A 74 4.14 -12.79 -10.46
N ARG A 75 5.07 -12.13 -11.17
CA ARG A 75 5.92 -11.07 -10.59
C ARG A 75 5.18 -9.78 -10.24
N HIS A 76 3.95 -9.59 -10.72
CA HIS A 76 3.16 -8.39 -10.43
C HIS A 76 2.76 -8.30 -8.95
N ILE A 77 2.64 -9.44 -8.25
CA ILE A 77 2.38 -9.48 -6.80
C ILE A 77 3.60 -8.96 -6.01
N PRO A 78 4.79 -9.59 -6.05
CA PRO A 78 5.94 -9.11 -5.28
C PRO A 78 6.39 -7.71 -5.71
N LEU A 79 6.21 -7.33 -6.99
CA LEU A 79 6.48 -5.96 -7.42
C LEU A 79 5.55 -4.93 -6.78
N SER A 80 4.26 -5.26 -6.64
CA SER A 80 3.30 -4.40 -5.92
C SER A 80 3.66 -4.26 -4.44
N VAL A 81 4.16 -5.33 -3.81
CA VAL A 81 4.68 -5.30 -2.43
C VAL A 81 5.89 -4.38 -2.31
N VAL A 82 6.87 -4.50 -3.23
CA VAL A 82 8.06 -3.63 -3.24
C VAL A 82 7.66 -2.15 -3.36
N VAL A 83 6.69 -1.83 -4.22
CA VAL A 83 6.18 -0.47 -4.38
C VAL A 83 5.58 0.06 -3.08
N GLU A 84 4.79 -0.76 -2.37
CA GLU A 84 4.21 -0.37 -1.09
C GLU A 84 5.28 -0.23 0.00
N PHE A 85 6.26 -1.12 0.05
CA PHE A 85 7.36 -1.04 1.02
C PHE A 85 8.17 0.24 0.85
N ILE A 86 8.49 0.64 -0.39
CA ILE A 86 9.19 1.90 -0.66
C ILE A 86 8.33 3.09 -0.19
N HIS A 87 7.01 3.04 -0.45
CA HIS A 87 6.10 4.09 0.03
C HIS A 87 6.05 4.18 1.55
N THR A 88 5.96 3.04 2.25
CA THR A 88 5.94 3.03 3.71
C THR A 88 7.27 3.47 4.28
N ALA A 89 8.39 3.04 3.70
CA ALA A 89 9.71 3.49 4.11
C ALA A 89 9.84 5.01 4.00
N SER A 90 9.30 5.63 2.94
CA SER A 90 9.30 7.09 2.83
C SER A 90 8.46 7.74 3.93
N LEU A 91 7.26 7.22 4.23
CA LEU A 91 6.43 7.74 5.33
C LEU A 91 7.13 7.64 6.70
N LEU A 92 7.79 6.52 6.98
CA LEU A 92 8.54 6.36 8.23
C LEU A 92 9.74 7.31 8.31
N HIS A 93 10.43 7.52 7.20
CA HIS A 93 11.51 8.51 7.13
C HIS A 93 10.98 9.93 7.31
N ASP A 94 9.85 10.26 6.68
CA ASP A 94 9.18 11.55 6.82
C ASP A 94 8.75 11.77 8.27
N ASP A 95 8.18 10.78 8.96
CA ASP A 95 7.81 10.87 10.38
C ASP A 95 9.02 11.20 11.30
N VAL A 96 10.21 10.70 10.96
CA VAL A 96 11.47 11.03 11.67
C VAL A 96 11.98 12.42 11.30
N VAL A 97 11.99 12.78 10.01
CA VAL A 97 12.47 14.08 9.52
C VAL A 97 11.54 15.22 9.97
N ASP A 98 10.23 14.97 10.00
CA ASP A 98 9.17 15.90 10.40
C ASP A 98 9.06 16.07 11.91
N SER A 99 9.96 15.43 12.68
CA SER A 99 10.29 15.79 14.06
C SER A 99 10.95 17.18 14.14
N SER A 100 10.25 18.19 13.62
CA SER A 100 10.52 19.60 13.86
C SER A 100 10.42 19.88 15.36
N ASP A 101 11.46 20.48 15.91
CA ASP A 101 11.60 20.82 17.33
C ASP A 101 10.55 21.84 17.84
N GLN A 102 9.61 22.28 17.00
CA GLN A 102 8.47 23.11 17.38
C GLN A 102 7.20 22.79 16.61
N ARG A 103 6.08 22.61 17.32
CA ARG A 103 4.72 22.63 16.76
C ARG A 103 4.04 23.94 17.16
N ARG A 104 3.66 24.78 16.17
CA ARG A 104 2.88 26.01 16.37
C ARG A 104 3.48 26.98 17.42
N GLY A 105 4.80 27.12 17.46
CA GLY A 105 5.49 28.05 18.37
C GLY A 105 5.78 27.53 19.77
N ASN A 106 5.55 26.24 20.06
CA ASN A 106 5.92 25.61 21.34
C ASN A 106 6.91 24.45 21.13
N PRO A 107 7.85 24.21 22.07
CA PRO A 107 8.86 23.16 21.96
C PRO A 107 8.26 21.75 21.98
N SER A 108 8.84 20.84 21.20
CA SER A 108 8.42 19.44 21.10
C SER A 108 9.02 18.55 22.21
N ALA A 109 8.47 17.36 22.39
CA ALA A 109 8.84 16.40 23.44
C ALA A 109 10.16 15.63 23.21
N ASN A 110 10.98 16.06 22.25
CA ASN A 110 12.31 15.48 21.98
C ASN A 110 13.40 15.95 22.98
N GLY A 111 13.01 16.63 24.06
CA GLY A 111 13.92 17.21 25.07
C GLY A 111 13.74 16.64 26.47
N VAL A 112 13.89 15.32 26.64
CA VAL A 112 14.23 14.68 27.94
C VAL A 112 15.41 13.75 27.77
#